data_AF-A0A7V2APQ8-F1
#
_entry.id   AF-A0A7V2APQ8-F1
#
_cell.length_a   1.000
_cell.length_b   1.000
_cell.length_c   1.000
_cell.angle_alpha   90.00
_cell.angle_beta   90.00
_cell.angle_gamma   90.00
#
_symmetry.space_group_name_H-M   'P 1'
#
loop_
_entity.id
_entity.type
_entity.pdbx_description
1 polymer ?
#
loop_
_entity_poly.entity_id
_entity_poly.type
_entity_poly.pdbx_seq_one_letter_code
_entity_poly.pdbx_strand_id
1 'polypeptide(L)' 'MSRYDDKKQLKCSFCGKTQEQVKRLVAGPGVYICDEC' A
#
# COMPACT_ATOMS: atom_id res chain seq x y z
N MET A 1 5.22 -1.21 -24.97
CA MET A 1 4.30 -1.87 -24.01
C MET A 1 3.76 -0.82 -23.07
N SER A 2 2.44 -0.88 -22.85
CA SER A 2 1.58 0.17 -22.33
C SER A 2 1.94 0.65 -20.92
N ARG A 3 1.80 1.97 -20.72
CA ARG A 3 2.06 2.72 -19.49
C ARG A 3 1.02 2.44 -18.40
N TYR A 4 1.10 1.28 -17.75
CA TYR A 4 0.12 0.84 -16.76
C TYR A 4 0.69 0.61 -15.35
N ASP A 5 1.78 1.30 -14.99
CA ASP A 5 2.36 1.21 -13.64
C ASP A 5 2.54 2.60 -13.00
N ASP A 6 1.52 3.45 -13.14
CA ASP A 6 1.29 4.57 -12.21
C ASP A 6 0.00 4.32 -11.42
N LYS A 7 -0.23 3.06 -11.03
CA LYS A 7 -1.05 2.83 -9.85
C LYS A 7 -0.15 3.25 -8.71
N LYS A 8 -0.37 4.45 -8.15
CA LYS A 8 0.18 4.88 -6.87
C LYS A 8 0.07 3.71 -5.88
N GLN A 9 1.15 2.92 -5.77
CA GLN A 9 1.17 1.69 -5.00
C GLN A 9 0.96 2.10 -3.55
N LEU A 10 -0.26 1.89 -3.05
CA LEU A 10 -0.61 2.20 -1.66
C LEU A 10 0.27 1.29 -0.80
N LYS A 11 1.14 1.92 -0.03
CA LYS A 11 2.14 1.25 0.79
C LYS A 11 1.93 1.59 2.25
N CYS A 12 2.11 0.62 3.12
CA CYS A 12 2.10 0.80 4.55
C CYS A 12 3.17 1.82 4.95
N SER A 13 2.79 2.82 5.74
CA SER A 13 3.68 3.86 6.25
C SER A 13 4.68 3.33 7.28
N PHE A 14 4.45 2.13 7.83
CA PHE A 14 5.29 1.53 8.88
C PHE A 14 6.32 0.55 8.30
N CYS A 15 5.88 -0.47 7.55
CA CYS A 15 6.77 -1.49 6.97
C CYS A 15 7.11 -1.26 5.49
N GLY A 16 6.45 -0.32 4.81
CA GLY A 16 6.65 -0.06 3.38
C GLY A 16 6.02 -1.10 2.44
N LYS A 17 5.38 -2.16 2.96
CA LYS A 17 4.71 -3.19 2.13
C LYS A 17 3.56 -2.61 1.32
N THR A 18 3.41 -3.03 0.08
CA THR A 18 2.31 -2.63 -0.79
C THR A 18 1.03 -3.40 -0.48
N GLN A 19 -0.12 -2.93 -0.97
CA GLN A 19 -1.39 -3.64 -0.86
C GLN A 19 -1.35 -5.08 -1.42
N GLU A 20 -0.47 -5.35 -2.39
CA GLU A 20 -0.29 -6.70 -2.97
C GLU A 20 0.51 -7.64 -2.05
N GLN A 21 1.31 -7.08 -1.14
CA GLN A 21 2.16 -7.83 -0.21
C GLN A 21 1.48 -8.14 1.12
N VAL A 22 0.33 -7.53 1.42
CA VAL A 22 -0.37 -7.67 2.70
C VAL A 22 -1.79 -8.13 2.48
N LYS A 23 -2.37 -8.81 3.46
CA LYS A 23 -3.75 -9.29 3.35
C LYS A 23 -4.74 -8.14 3.47
N ARG A 24 -4.41 -7.12 4.26
CA ARG A 24 -5.23 -5.93 4.45
C ARG A 24 -4.36 -4.70 4.60
N LEU A 25 -4.69 -3.65 3.84
CA LEU A 25 -4.11 -2.32 3.97
C LEU A 25 -5.23 -1.32 4.24
N VAL A 26 -5.16 -0.62 5.37
CA VAL A 26 -6.14 0.37 5.82
C VAL A 26 -5.59 1.76 5.55
N ALA A 27 -6.40 2.60 4.90
CA ALA A 27 -6.09 4.01 4.69
C ALA A 27 -6.70 4.85 5.81
N GLY A 28 -5.86 5.55 6.56
CA GLY A 28 -6.24 6.61 7.50
C GLY A 28 -5.99 8.01 6.91
N PRO A 29 -6.30 9.07 7.66
CA PRO A 29 -6.01 10.45 7.24
C PRO A 29 -4.50 10.67 7.11
N GLY A 30 -3.96 10.53 5.89
CA GLY A 30 -2.55 10.75 5.58
C GLY A 30 -1.60 9.60 5.93
N VAL A 31 -2.12 8.47 6.41
CA VAL A 31 -1.31 7.31 6.81
C VAL A 31 -1.93 6.02 6.27
N TYR A 32 -1.09 5.04 5.95
CA TYR A 32 -1.55 3.70 5.58
C TYR A 32 -0.95 2.68 6.54
N ILE A 33 -1.77 1.76 7.04
CA ILE A 33 -1.33 0.70 7.96
C ILE A 33 -1.81 -0.66 7.46
N CYS A 34 -0.94 -1.67 7.49
CA CYS A 34 -1.29 -3.04 7.12
C CYS A 34 -1.65 -3.88 8.35
N ASP A 35 -2.23 -5.07 8.15
CA ASP A 35 -2.60 -5.97 9.26
C ASP A 35 -1.42 -6.61 10.01
N GLU A 36 -0.21 -6.55 9.45
CA GLU A 36 1.01 -7.10 10.04
C GLU A 36 1.86 -6.06 10.79
N CYS A 37 1.40 -4.81 10.90
CA CYS A 37 2.06 -3.71 11.63
C CYS A 37 1.19 -3.26 12.79
#